data_AF-A0A534ABP7-F1
#
_entry.id   AF-A0A534ABP7-F1
#
_cell.length_a   1.000
_cell.length_b   1.000
_cell.length_c   1.000
_cell.angle_alpha   90.00
_cell.angle_beta   90.00
_cell.angle_gamma   90.00
#
_symmetry.space_group_name_H-M   'P 1'
#
loop_
_entity.id
_entity.type
_entity.pdbx_description
1 polymer ?
#
loop_
_entity_poly.entity_id
_entity_poly.type
_entity_poly.pdbx_seq_one_letter_code
_entity_poly.pdbx_strand_id
1 'polypeptide(L)'
;MNRIPLMFLALIAQAADDRVPMPNCVKSCIDEAKAVSIAENEFLKFTHKKITRYSIRMARQTDAAWLYVVSGRGEFARPGYQWFISIERASGKVLSIDEGE
;
A
#
# COMPACT_ATOMS: atom_id res chain seq x y z
N MET A 1 66.31 -30.46 -15.19
CA MET A 1 65.75 -29.95 -16.46
C MET A 1 65.10 -31.15 -17.16
N ASN A 2 63.82 -31.27 -17.49
CA ASN A 2 62.61 -30.45 -17.41
C ASN A 2 61.45 -31.47 -17.33
N ARG A 3 60.53 -31.34 -16.37
CA ARG A 3 59.25 -32.06 -16.39
C ARG A 3 58.17 -31.09 -16.89
N ILE A 4 57.61 -31.38 -18.06
CA ILE A 4 56.56 -30.61 -18.74
C ILE A 4 55.19 -31.22 -18.37
N PRO A 5 54.13 -30.39 -18.23
CA PRO A 5 53.22 -30.51 -17.10
C PRO A 5 51.96 -31.34 -17.39
N LEU A 6 51.32 -31.69 -16.27
CA LEU A 6 50.02 -32.32 -16.16
C LEU A 6 48.94 -31.59 -16.98
N MET A 7 48.07 -32.41 -17.58
CA MET A 7 46.84 -32.05 -18.27
C MET A 7 46.00 -31.05 -17.48
N PHE A 8 45.67 -29.92 -18.11
CA PHE A 8 44.59 -29.04 -17.67
C PHE A 8 43.25 -29.67 -18.10
N LEU A 9 42.66 -30.47 -17.22
CA LEU A 9 41.25 -30.86 -17.31
C LEU A 9 40.47 -29.94 -16.36
N ALA A 10 40.02 -28.79 -16.87
CA ALA A 10 39.13 -27.90 -16.15
C ALA A 10 37.71 -28.50 -16.16
N LEU A 11 37.42 -29.37 -15.20
CA LEU A 11 36.08 -29.92 -14.99
C LEU A 11 35.37 -29.13 -13.88
N ILE A 12 34.50 -28.23 -14.35
CA ILE A 12 33.24 -27.74 -13.78
C ILE A 12 33.01 -28.03 -12.28
N ALA A 13 32.98 -26.97 -11.49
CA ALA A 13 32.10 -26.88 -10.33
C ALA A 13 31.55 -25.46 -10.28
N GLN A 14 30.49 -25.22 -11.03
CA GLN A 14 29.67 -24.04 -10.87
C GLN A 14 28.96 -24.20 -9.52
N ALA A 15 29.58 -23.70 -8.46
CA ALA A 15 28.89 -23.45 -7.21
C ALA A 15 27.84 -22.39 -7.51
N ALA A 16 26.65 -22.84 -7.91
CA ALA A 16 25.45 -22.05 -7.80
C ALA A 16 25.37 -21.68 -6.31
N ASP A 17 25.59 -20.40 -6.03
CA ASP A 17 25.28 -19.76 -4.77
C ASP A 17 23.80 -20.07 -4.50
N ASP A 18 23.55 -21.10 -3.69
CA ASP A 18 22.24 -21.52 -3.19
C ASP A 18 21.75 -20.46 -2.20
N ARG A 19 21.66 -19.21 -2.66
CA ARG A 19 20.80 -18.22 -2.01
C ARG A 19 19.41 -18.53 -2.50
N VAL A 20 18.78 -19.49 -1.82
CA VAL A 20 17.32 -19.55 -1.78
C VAL A 20 16.85 -18.14 -1.44
N PRO A 21 16.13 -17.43 -2.32
CA PRO A 21 15.51 -16.18 -1.91
C PRO A 21 14.53 -16.56 -0.81
N MET A 22 14.85 -16.19 0.44
CA MET A 22 13.87 -16.23 1.52
C MET A 22 12.62 -15.54 0.99
N PRO A 23 11.44 -16.18 1.00
CA PRO A 23 10.23 -15.47 0.69
C PRO A 23 10.11 -14.38 1.74
N ASN A 24 10.39 -13.14 1.34
CA ASN A 24 10.09 -11.95 2.12
C ASN A 24 8.56 -11.85 2.20
N CYS A 25 7.94 -12.74 2.96
CA CYS A 25 6.58 -12.62 3.46
C CYS A 25 6.56 -11.65 4.63
N VAL A 26 7.27 -10.52 4.52
CA VAL A 26 6.85 -9.32 5.21
C VAL A 26 5.60 -8.90 4.47
N LYS A 27 4.43 -9.31 4.97
CA LYS A 27 3.18 -8.62 4.66
C LYS A 27 3.42 -7.17 5.07
N SER A 28 3.92 -6.38 4.14
CA SER A 28 4.25 -4.98 4.37
C SER A 28 2.92 -4.26 4.47
N CYS A 29 2.38 -4.20 5.68
CA CYS A 29 1.19 -3.42 5.96
C CYS A 29 1.50 -1.97 5.58
N ILE A 30 0.55 -1.31 4.92
CA ILE A 30 0.71 0.11 4.66
C ILE A 30 0.58 0.88 5.96
N ASP A 31 1.49 1.83 6.17
CA ASP A 31 1.45 2.73 7.31
C ASP A 31 0.27 3.72 7.20
N GLU A 32 -0.09 4.29 8.35
CA GLU A 32 -1.19 5.25 8.48
C GLU A 32 -1.09 6.42 7.49
N ALA A 33 0.10 7.02 7.36
CA ALA A 33 0.32 8.15 6.46
C ALA A 33 -0.03 7.79 5.00
N LYS A 34 0.35 6.59 4.56
CA LYS A 34 0.03 6.09 3.22
C LYS A 34 -1.47 5.82 3.07
N ALA A 35 -2.10 5.27 4.11
CA ALA A 35 -3.53 5.02 4.13
C ALA A 35 -4.35 6.33 4.05
N VAL A 36 -3.96 7.38 4.78
CA VAL A 36 -4.57 8.71 4.70
C VAL A 36 -4.45 9.28 3.28
N SER A 37 -3.26 9.21 2.66
CA SER A 37 -3.08 9.71 1.29
C SER A 37 -3.92 8.97 0.26
N ILE A 38 -4.08 7.65 0.43
CA ILE A 38 -4.97 6.85 -0.44
C ILE A 38 -6.43 7.29 -0.24
N ALA A 39 -6.87 7.43 1.01
CA ALA A 39 -8.23 7.87 1.33
C ALA A 39 -8.53 9.26 0.73
N GLU A 40 -7.61 10.21 0.89
CA GLU A 40 -7.75 11.56 0.35
C GLU A 40 -7.83 11.55 -1.19
N ASN A 41 -6.95 10.82 -1.85
CA ASN A 41 -6.93 10.74 -3.31
C ASN A 41 -8.21 10.12 -3.87
N GLU A 42 -8.72 9.04 -3.25
CA GLU A 42 -9.93 8.37 -3.68
C GLU A 42 -11.19 9.20 -3.38
N PHE A 43 -11.22 9.91 -2.24
CA PHE A 43 -12.26 10.90 -1.94
C PHE A 43 -12.34 11.99 -3.03
N LEU A 44 -11.20 12.57 -3.40
CA LEU A 44 -11.14 13.63 -4.41
C LEU A 44 -11.54 13.11 -5.79
N LYS A 45 -11.20 11.86 -6.13
CA LYS A 45 -11.68 11.23 -7.37
C LYS A 45 -13.18 11.01 -7.34
N PHE A 46 -13.71 10.46 -6.26
CA PHE A 46 -15.13 10.15 -6.08
C PHE A 46 -16.00 11.42 -6.18
N THR A 47 -15.56 12.51 -5.56
CA THR A 47 -16.25 13.81 -5.60
C THR A 47 -15.94 14.63 -6.86
N HIS A 48 -15.19 14.08 -7.82
CA HIS A 48 -14.71 14.81 -9.01
C HIS A 48 -14.01 16.14 -8.67
N LYS A 49 -13.31 16.20 -7.53
CA LYS A 49 -12.64 17.38 -6.97
C LYS A 49 -13.57 18.58 -6.74
N LYS A 50 -14.89 18.37 -6.69
CA LYS A 50 -15.87 19.45 -6.38
C LYS A 50 -15.76 19.92 -4.93
N ILE A 51 -15.39 19.01 -4.03
CA ILE A 51 -15.19 19.31 -2.61
C ILE A 51 -13.70 19.48 -2.35
N THR A 52 -13.24 20.73 -2.36
CA THR A 52 -11.82 21.09 -2.19
C THR A 52 -11.45 21.44 -0.76
N ARG A 53 -12.45 21.71 0.10
CA ARG A 53 -12.28 21.95 1.53
C ARG A 53 -12.91 20.80 2.28
N TYR A 54 -12.12 20.07 3.03
CA TYR A 54 -12.57 18.91 3.79
C TYR A 54 -11.67 18.69 5.01
N SER A 55 -12.13 17.85 5.92
CA SER A 55 -11.31 17.26 6.97
C SER A 55 -11.41 15.76 6.88
N ILE A 56 -10.27 15.08 6.80
CA ILE A 56 -10.17 13.63 6.92
C ILE A 56 -9.77 13.28 8.35
N ARG A 57 -10.49 12.34 8.96
CA ARG A 57 -10.19 11.82 10.29
C ARG A 57 -10.28 10.31 10.25
N MET A 58 -9.46 9.66 11.05
CA MET A 58 -9.60 8.25 11.26
C MET A 58 -10.73 7.98 12.24
N ALA A 59 -11.68 7.11 11.89
CA ALA A 59 -12.81 6.77 12.74
C ALA A 59 -12.57 5.47 13.51
N ARG A 60 -12.12 4.43 12.82
CA ARG A 60 -11.86 3.12 13.45
C ARG A 60 -10.72 2.43 12.74
N GLN A 61 -9.92 1.70 13.51
CA GLN A 61 -8.95 0.76 12.98
C GLN A 61 -9.35 -0.66 13.38
N THR A 62 -9.19 -1.58 12.46
CA THR A 62 -9.18 -3.02 12.74
C THR A 62 -7.86 -3.59 12.22
N ASP A 63 -7.51 -4.81 12.60
CA ASP A 63 -6.33 -5.49 12.05
C ASP A 63 -6.39 -5.69 10.53
N ALA A 64 -7.61 -5.67 9.96
CA ALA A 64 -7.82 -5.88 8.53
C ALA A 64 -7.88 -4.57 7.72
N ALA A 65 -8.46 -3.49 8.30
CA ALA A 65 -8.73 -2.27 7.56
C ALA A 65 -8.62 -0.99 8.39
N TRP A 66 -8.22 0.08 7.70
CA TRP A 66 -8.36 1.47 8.14
C TRP A 66 -9.71 2.02 7.70
N LEU A 67 -10.44 2.67 8.61
CA LEU A 67 -11.65 3.40 8.28
C LEU A 67 -11.43 4.90 8.50
N TYR A 68 -11.55 5.66 7.41
CA TYR A 68 -11.50 7.11 7.42
C TYR A 68 -12.89 7.70 7.23
N VAL A 69 -13.12 8.83 7.89
CA VAL A 69 -14.29 9.66 7.73
C VAL A 69 -13.83 10.99 7.18
N VAL A 70 -14.37 11.36 6.02
CA VAL A 70 -14.14 12.66 5.41
C VAL A 70 -15.39 13.49 5.59
N SER A 71 -15.23 14.70 6.07
CA SER A 71 -16.30 15.69 6.16
C SER A 71 -15.96 16.85 5.23
N GLY A 72 -16.80 17.06 4.23
CA GLY A 72 -16.68 18.19 3.31
C GLY A 72 -17.06 19.50 3.99
N ARG A 73 -16.53 20.61 3.48
CA ARG A 73 -16.87 21.97 3.91
C ARG A 73 -17.10 22.85 2.68
N GLY A 74 -18.01 23.82 2.81
CA GLY A 74 -18.32 24.78 1.75
C GLY A 74 -19.55 24.41 0.95
N GLU A 75 -19.78 25.14 -0.15
CA GLU A 75 -21.04 25.14 -0.89
C GLU A 75 -21.39 23.79 -1.56
N PHE A 76 -20.37 23.01 -1.96
CA PHE A 76 -20.55 21.72 -2.62
C PHE A 76 -20.63 20.53 -1.65
N ALA A 77 -20.36 20.74 -0.36
CA ALA A 77 -20.49 19.71 0.66
C ALA A 77 -21.87 19.87 1.32
N ARG A 78 -22.72 18.84 1.20
CA ARG A 78 -23.99 18.83 1.93
C ARG A 78 -23.70 18.86 3.44
N PRO A 79 -24.30 19.78 4.22
CA PRO A 79 -24.11 19.78 5.66
C PRO A 79 -24.64 18.48 6.25
N GLY A 80 -23.87 17.86 7.16
CA GLY A 80 -24.20 16.55 7.74
C GLY A 80 -23.61 15.37 6.98
N TYR A 81 -23.40 15.48 5.66
CA TYR A 81 -22.85 14.39 4.86
C TYR A 81 -21.37 14.11 5.18
N GLN A 82 -21.06 12.83 5.29
CA GLN A 82 -19.74 12.27 5.51
C GLN A 82 -19.46 11.15 4.51
N TRP A 83 -18.20 11.02 4.14
CA TRP A 83 -17.72 9.91 3.31
C TRP A 83 -16.90 8.96 4.17
N PHE A 84 -17.29 7.70 4.19
CA PHE A 84 -16.63 6.62 4.90
C PHE A 84 -15.76 5.85 3.91
N ILE A 85 -14.45 5.81 4.14
CA ILE A 85 -13.49 5.20 3.22
C ILE A 85 -12.78 4.07 3.95
N SER A 86 -12.99 2.85 3.48
CA SER A 86 -12.41 1.64 4.03
C SER A 86 -11.21 1.20 3.18
N ILE A 87 -10.05 1.00 3.82
CA ILE A 87 -8.79 0.66 3.15
C ILE A 87 -8.18 -0.57 3.80
N GLU A 88 -7.88 -1.59 3.00
CA GLU A 88 -7.21 -2.80 3.45
C GLU A 88 -5.78 -2.49 3.94
N ARG A 89 -5.43 -2.92 5.17
CA ARG A 89 -4.11 -2.65 5.76
C ARG A 89 -2.98 -3.35 5.00
N ALA A 90 -3.23 -4.55 4.49
CA ALA A 90 -2.21 -5.39 3.88
C ALA A 90 -1.72 -4.84 2.52
N SER A 91 -2.61 -4.26 1.72
CA SER A 91 -2.31 -3.85 0.35
C SER A 91 -2.49 -2.35 0.10
N GLY A 92 -3.26 -1.66 0.94
CA GLY A 92 -3.73 -0.31 0.67
C GLY A 92 -4.85 -0.23 -0.35
N LYS A 93 -5.46 -1.35 -0.74
CA LYS A 93 -6.62 -1.36 -1.63
C LYS A 93 -7.83 -0.74 -0.94
N VAL A 94 -8.54 0.14 -1.64
CA VAL A 94 -9.83 0.66 -1.18
C VAL A 94 -10.88 -0.43 -1.30
N LEU A 95 -11.54 -0.72 -0.19
CA LEU A 95 -12.60 -1.72 -0.08
C LEU A 95 -13.96 -1.11 -0.38
N SER A 96 -14.24 0.07 0.18
CA SER A 96 -15.49 0.80 -0.06
C SER A 96 -15.32 2.30 0.15
N ILE A 97 -16.21 3.05 -0.50
CA ILE A 97 -16.45 4.48 -0.28
C ILE A 97 -17.96 4.64 -0.17
N ASP A 98 -18.43 5.00 1.02
CA ASP A 98 -19.86 5.10 1.32
C ASP A 98 -20.20 6.53 1.76
N GLU A 99 -21.30 7.08 1.26
CA GLU A 99 -21.86 8.36 1.72
C GLU A 99 -22.91 8.12 2.81
N GLY A 100 -22.83 8.85 3.92
CA GLY A 100 -23.82 8.81 4.99
C GLY A 100 -24.06 10.18 5.64
N GLU A 101 -25.24 10.35 6.25
CA GLU A 101 -25.63 11.50 7.09
C GLU A 101 -25.46 11.20 8.59
#